data_AF-A0AAU4VGS8-F1
#
_entry.id   AF-A0AAU4VGS8-F1
#
_cell.length_a   1.000
_cell.length_b   1.000
_cell.length_c   1.000
_cell.angle_alpha   90.00
_cell.angle_beta   90.00
_cell.angle_gamma   90.00
#
_symmetry.space_group_name_H-M   'P 1'
#
loop_
_entity.id
_entity.type
_entity.pdbx_description
1 polymer ?
#
loop_
_entity_poly.entity_id
_entity_poly.type
_entity_poly.pdbx_seq_one_letter_code
_entity_poly.pdbx_strand_id
1 'polypeptide(L)' 'MRWENDLWDGNRWQTYRLGSCSAYKLRTGQWGACNKDFYENTSTNKWGSRGSRLRWQIVAGTTFGPWSPWYLNDE' A
#
# COMPACT_ATOMS: atom_id res chain seq x y z
N MET A 1 5.61 -7.92 7.01
CA MET A 1 5.50 -6.84 6.00
C MET A 1 4.32 -5.96 6.37
N ARG A 2 4.42 -4.65 6.15
CA ARG A 2 3.33 -3.68 6.35
C ARG A 2 3.09 -2.91 5.06
N TRP A 3 1.89 -2.41 4.89
CA TRP A 3 1.48 -1.57 3.79
C TRP A 3 0.66 -0.38 4.28
N GLU A 4 0.62 0.65 3.46
CA GLU A 4 -0.17 1.86 3.67
C GLU A 4 -0.76 2.32 2.33
N ASN A 5 -2.00 2.81 2.38
CA ASN A 5 -2.71 3.42 1.26
C ASN A 5 -3.14 4.82 1.64
N ASP A 6 -2.70 5.78 0.84
CA ASP A 6 -3.24 7.12 0.86
C ASP A 6 -4.19 7.31 -0.31
N LEU A 7 -5.25 8.06 -0.08
CA LEU A 7 -6.10 8.58 -1.14
C LEU A 7 -5.85 10.08 -1.29
N TRP A 8 -6.30 10.67 -2.39
CA TRP A 8 -6.31 12.13 -2.56
C TRP A 8 -7.68 12.69 -2.20
N ASP A 9 -7.75 13.65 -1.28
CA ASP A 9 -9.01 14.25 -0.82
C ASP A 9 -9.49 15.44 -1.69
N GLY A 10 -8.73 15.80 -2.71
CA GLY A 10 -8.93 16.99 -3.54
C GLY A 10 -7.91 18.09 -3.26
N ASN A 11 -7.24 18.04 -2.11
CA ASN A 11 -6.27 19.05 -1.67
C ASN A 11 -4.95 18.46 -1.16
N ARG A 12 -4.99 17.29 -0.53
CA ARG A 12 -3.83 16.59 0.02
C ARG A 12 -4.01 15.09 0.03
N TRP A 13 -2.89 14.39 0.10
CA TRP A 13 -2.88 12.96 0.40
C TRP A 13 -3.22 12.74 1.86
N GLN A 14 -4.09 11.78 2.12
CA GLN A 14 -4.52 11.41 3.46
C GLN A 14 -4.46 9.89 3.59
N THR A 15 -4.03 9.40 4.76
CA THR A 15 -4.01 7.97 5.04
C THR A 15 -5.42 7.44 5.12
N TYR A 16 -5.74 6.51 4.24
CA TYR A 16 -7.03 5.85 4.21
C TYR A 16 -6.99 4.53 4.98
N ARG A 17 -5.99 3.70 4.69
CA ARG A 17 -5.85 2.37 5.30
C ARG A 17 -4.39 2.00 5.47
N LEU A 18 -4.13 1.18 6.48
CA LEU A 18 -2.85 0.55 6.72
C LEU A 18 -3.07 -0.86 7.23
N GLY A 19 -2.09 -1.73 7.04
CA GLY A 19 -2.20 -3.11 7.50
C GLY A 19 -0.92 -3.90 7.39
N SER A 20 -1.04 -5.19 7.72
CA SER A 20 0.03 -6.17 7.52
C SER A 20 -0.24 -6.96 6.25
N CYS A 21 0.84 -7.35 5.56
CA CYS A 21 0.78 -8.27 4.43
C CYS A 21 1.31 -9.64 4.82
N SER A 22 0.78 -10.67 4.18
CA SER A 22 1.28 -12.03 4.30
C SER A 22 2.55 -12.15 3.48
N ALA A 23 3.66 -12.52 4.11
CA ALA A 23 4.82 -13.02 3.39
C ALA A 23 4.55 -14.48 3.04
N TYR A 24 4.39 -14.80 1.75
CA TYR A 24 4.25 -16.20 1.34
C TYR A 24 5.60 -16.91 1.51
N LYS A 25 5.67 -17.80 2.52
CA LYS A 25 6.85 -18.62 2.81
C LYS A 25 7.06 -19.66 1.72
N LEU A 26 7.93 -19.41 0.75
CA LEU A 26 8.69 -20.46 0.06
C LEU A 26 10.07 -19.90 -0.36
N ARG A 27 11.07 -20.10 0.49
CA ARG A 27 12.53 -20.19 0.21
C ARG A 27 13.26 -19.14 -0.67
N THR A 28 12.62 -18.14 -1.27
CA THR A 28 13.28 -17.18 -2.17
C THR A 28 12.91 -15.71 -1.97
N GLY A 29 12.20 -15.34 -0.90
CA GLY A 29 12.20 -13.97 -0.36
C GLY A 29 11.68 -12.84 -1.26
N GLN A 30 10.96 -13.13 -2.34
CA GLN A 30 10.69 -12.12 -3.38
C GLN A 30 9.26 -11.56 -3.43
N TRP A 31 8.26 -12.21 -2.82
CA TRP A 31 6.86 -11.81 -2.99
C TRP A 31 6.07 -11.84 -1.68
N GLY A 32 5.28 -10.81 -1.46
CA GLY A 32 4.31 -10.71 -0.36
C GLY A 32 2.96 -10.24 -0.91
N ALA A 33 1.86 -10.69 -0.30
CA ALA A 33 0.53 -10.34 -0.75
C ALA A 33 -0.22 -9.56 0.33
N CYS A 34 -0.79 -8.42 -0.07
CA CYS A 34 -1.67 -7.61 0.74
C CYS A 34 -3.07 -7.75 0.11
N ASN A 35 -3.77 -8.84 0.38
CA ASN A 35 -5.10 -9.12 -0.21
C ASN A 35 -6.13 -8.09 0.28
N LYS A 36 -6.22 -6.97 -0.43
CA LYS A 36 -7.03 -5.82 -0.08
C LYS A 36 -7.55 -5.16 -1.34
N ASP A 37 -8.82 -4.76 -1.29
CA ASP A 37 -9.42 -3.94 -2.34
C ASP A 37 -8.92 -2.50 -2.16
N PHE A 38 -8.10 -2.06 -3.11
CA PHE A 38 -7.59 -0.70 -3.20
C PHE A 38 -8.41 0.07 -4.24
N TYR A 39 -8.49 1.39 -4.06
CA TYR A 39 -8.95 2.25 -5.14
C TYR A 39 -7.86 2.36 -6.18
N GLU A 40 -8.23 2.33 -7.46
CA GLU A 40 -7.34 2.74 -8.54
C GLU A 40 -7.16 4.25 -8.47
N ASN A 41 -5.97 4.73 -8.82
CA ASN A 41 -5.63 6.13 -8.84
C ASN A 41 -6.52 6.95 -9.80
N THR A 42 -7.01 6.32 -10.88
CA THR A 42 -7.93 6.91 -11.85
C THR A 42 -9.41 6.84 -11.45
N SER A 43 -9.75 5.97 -10.48
CA SER A 43 -11.12 5.80 -9.98
C SER A 43 -11.53 6.86 -8.96
N THR A 44 -12.83 7.08 -8.82
CA THR A 44 -13.37 7.95 -7.75
C THR A 44 -13.26 7.23 -6.41
N ASN A 45 -12.46 7.79 -5.51
CA ASN A 45 -12.20 7.24 -4.20
C ASN A 45 -13.28 7.65 -3.17
N LYS A 46 -13.15 7.19 -1.91
CA LYS A 46 -14.10 7.47 -0.82
C LYS A 46 -14.39 8.96 -0.60
N TRP A 47 -13.47 9.85 -0.95
CA TRP A 47 -13.62 11.31 -0.78
C TRP A 47 -14.21 12.00 -1.99
N GLY A 48 -14.68 11.25 -2.99
CA GLY A 48 -15.26 11.83 -4.22
C GLY A 48 -14.22 12.42 -5.17
N SER A 49 -12.93 12.31 -4.84
CA SER A 49 -11.80 12.73 -5.67
C SER A 49 -11.16 11.53 -6.37
N ARG A 50 -10.22 11.79 -7.29
CA ARG A 50 -9.37 10.77 -7.90
C ARG A 50 -7.99 10.78 -7.26
N GLY A 51 -7.41 9.61 -7.06
CA GLY A 51 -6.07 9.45 -6.52
C GLY A 51 -5.99 8.36 -5.47
N SER A 52 -5.03 7.46 -5.64
CA SER A 52 -4.73 6.37 -4.73
C SER A 52 -3.27 5.98 -4.88
N ARG A 53 -2.56 5.88 -3.77
CA ARG A 53 -1.15 5.49 -3.75
C ARG A 53 -0.85 4.51 -2.64
N LEU A 54 0.14 3.67 -2.86
CA LEU A 54 0.54 2.60 -1.96
C LEU A 54 2.02 2.70 -1.63
N ARG A 55 2.38 2.27 -0.42
CA ARG A 55 3.75 1.96 -0.04
C ARG A 55 3.78 0.76 0.87
N TRP A 56 4.93 0.11 0.96
CA TRP A 56 5.14 -1.08 1.79
C TRP A 56 6.51 -1.06 2.43
N GLN A 57 6.65 -1.82 3.53
CA GLN A 57 7.94 -2.11 4.15
C GLN A 57 8.05 -3.59 4.46
N ILE A 58 9.19 -4.16 4.12
CA ILE A 58 9.49 -5.57 4.33
C ILE A 58 9.98 -5.77 5.76
N VAL A 59 9.76 -6.97 6.30
CA VAL A 59 10.25 -7.34 7.63
C VAL A 59 11.32 -8.41 7.45
N ALA A 60 12.50 -8.18 8.02
CA ALA A 60 13.57 -9.17 8.13
C ALA A 60 13.64 -9.64 9.59
N GLY A 61 13.14 -10.84 9.89
CA GLY A 61 13.00 -11.31 11.27
C GLY A 61 11.95 -10.52 12.05
N THR A 62 12.37 -9.80 13.09
CA THR A 62 11.51 -8.91 13.90
C THR A 62 11.67 -7.43 13.54
N THR A 63 12.59 -7.09 12.64
CA THR A 63 12.93 -5.70 12.30
C THR A 63 12.22 -5.26 11.03
N PHE A 64 11.55 -4.11 11.08
CA PHE A 64 10.98 -3.46 9.89
C PHE A 64 12.09 -2.72 9.14
N GLY A 65 12.21 -2.99 7.84
CA GLY A 65 13.06 -2.21 6.94
C GLY A 65 12.45 -0.82 6.64
N PRO A 66 13.13 0.01 5.85
CA PRO A 66 12.57 1.29 5.43
C PRO A 66 11.30 1.09 4.59
N TRP A 67 10.43 2.10 4.61
CA TRP A 67 9.33 2.18 3.66
C TRP A 67 9.86 2.34 2.24
N SER A 68 9.16 1.71 1.30
CA SER A 68 9.28 2.02 -0.11
C SER A 68 8.86 3.48 -0.36
N PRO A 69 9.23 4.03 -1.53
CA PRO A 69 8.54 5.20 -2.06
C PRO A 69 7.03 4.96 -2.18
N TRP A 70 6.29 6.04 -2.39
CA TRP A 70 4.89 5.96 -2.79
C TRP A 70 4.79 5.61 -4.27
N TYR A 71 3.94 4.64 -4.58
CA TYR A 71 3.58 4.25 -5.94
C TYR A 71 2.11 4.58 -6.16
N LEU A 72 1.78 5.21 -7.28
CA LEU A 72 0.38 5.37 -7.68
C LEU A 72 -0.22 3.98 -7.95
N ASN A 73 -1.44 3.75 -7.49
CA ASN A 73 -2.14 2.50 -7.71
C ASN A 73 -2.89 2.57 -9.04
N ASP A 74 -2.14 2.58 -10.14
CA ASP A 74 -2.67 2.44 -11.50
C ASP A 74 -2.64 0.94 -11.85
N GLU A 75 -3.73 0.41 -12.42
CA GLU A 75 -3.97 -1.01 -12.72
C GLU A 75 -2.74 -1.85 -13.11
#